data_AF-A0A7C3K0K2-F1
#
_entry.id   AF-A0A7C3K0K2-F1
#
_cell.length_a   1.000
_cell.length_b   1.000
_cell.length_c   1.000
_cell.angle_alpha   90.00
_cell.angle_beta   90.00
_cell.angle_gamma   90.00
#
_symmetry.space_group_name_H-M   'P 1'
#
loop_
_entity.id
_entity.type
_entity.pdbx_description
1 polymer ?
#
loop_
_entity_poly.entity_id
_entity_poly.type
_entity_poly.pdbx_seq_one_letter_code
_entity_poly.pdbx_strand_id
1 'polypeptide(L)' 'MNEDGPAPPERATPLLAIVRIVSVLGMSFAIALGLFLLLGAWWWQALVSFAAAVPFFFAMRYMERRAAGE' A
#
# COMPACT_ATOMS: atom_id res chain seq x y z
N MET A 1 10.07 25.56 32.96
CA MET A 1 8.80 25.43 32.21
C MET A 1 9.16 24.69 30.95
N ASN A 2 9.04 23.36 30.95
CA ASN A 2 9.43 22.52 29.82
C ASN A 2 8.23 22.42 28.88
N GLU A 3 8.31 23.09 27.74
CA GLU A 3 7.34 22.97 26.66
C GLU A 3 7.78 21.83 25.72
N ASP A 4 7.86 20.60 26.24
CA ASP A 4 7.88 19.41 25.39
C ASP A 4 6.44 19.14 24.92
N GLY A 5 5.92 20.07 24.11
CA GLY A 5 4.71 19.81 23.33
C GLY A 5 5.01 18.70 22.33
N PRO A 6 4.09 17.75 22.10
CA PRO A 6 4.31 16.68 21.12
C PRO A 6 4.67 17.32 19.77
N ALA A 7 5.75 16.84 19.17
CA ALA A 7 6.22 17.30 17.86
C ALA A 7 5.02 17.39 16.90
N PRO A 8 4.85 18.51 16.16
CA PRO A 8 3.70 18.72 15.32
C PRO A 8 3.54 17.50 14.39
N PRO A 9 2.31 16.99 14.20
CA PRO A 9 2.08 15.79 13.42
C PRO A 9 2.76 15.98 12.07
N GLU A 10 3.76 15.15 11.82
CA GLU A 10 4.54 15.11 10.60
C GLU A 10 3.53 15.15 9.45
N ARG A 11 3.42 16.32 8.81
CA ARG A 11 2.40 16.55 7.79
C ARG A 11 2.81 15.66 6.64
N ALA A 12 2.28 14.44 6.62
CA ALA A 12 2.49 13.49 5.55
C ALA A 12 2.26 14.27 4.27
N THR A 13 3.31 14.40 3.46
CA THR A 13 3.27 15.17 2.22
C THR A 13 2.03 14.70 1.45
N PRO A 14 1.19 15.58 0.89
CA PRO A 14 -0.04 15.17 0.20
C PRO A 14 0.20 14.07 -0.85
N LEU A 15 1.41 14.04 -1.44
CA LEU A 15 1.89 12.95 -2.29
C LEU A 15 1.92 11.58 -1.57
N LEU A 16 2.42 11.50 -0.33
CA LEU A 16 2.48 10.28 0.47
C LEU A 16 1.06 9.76 0.78
N ALA A 17 0.12 10.65 1.08
CA ALA A 17 -1.29 10.28 1.28
C ALA A 17 -1.90 9.67 0.01
N ILE A 18 -1.68 10.30 -1.15
CA ILE A 18 -2.14 9.78 -2.45
C ILE A 18 -1.52 8.41 -2.74
N VAL A 19 -0.22 8.25 -2.55
CA VAL A 19 0.49 6.97 -2.75
C VAL A 19 -0.11 5.87 -1.90
N ARG A 20 -0.39 6.14 -0.62
CA ARG A 20 -1.00 5.16 0.29
C ARG A 20 -2.39 4.76 -0.17
N ILE A 21 -3.22 5.72 -0.55
CA ILE A 21 -4.59 5.47 -1.03
C ILE A 21 -4.55 4.60 -2.29
N VAL A 22 -3.73 4.95 -3.28
CA VAL A 22 -3.59 4.19 -4.54
C VAL A 22 -3.04 2.79 -4.26
N SER A 23 -2.08 2.67 -3.36
CA SER A 23 -1.48 1.37 -2.99
C SER A 23 -2.50 0.47 -2.30
N VAL A 24 -3.24 0.97 -1.32
CA VAL A 24 -4.28 0.20 -0.62
C VAL A 24 -5.40 -0.19 -1.59
N LEU A 25 -5.88 0.73 -2.43
CA LEU A 25 -6.88 0.44 -3.46
C LEU A 25 -6.43 -0.67 -4.42
N GLY A 26 -5.21 -0.56 -4.96
CA GLY A 26 -4.65 -1.55 -5.87
C GLY A 26 -4.47 -2.92 -5.22
N MET A 27 -4.02 -2.94 -3.95
CA MET A 27 -3.82 -4.16 -3.19
C MET A 27 -5.16 -4.84 -2.85
N SER A 28 -6.15 -4.08 -2.39
CA SER A 28 -7.50 -4.59 -2.12
C SER A 28 -8.17 -5.14 -3.37
N PHE A 29 -8.02 -4.47 -4.52
CA PHE A 29 -8.57 -4.93 -5.79
C PHE A 29 -7.92 -6.23 -6.26
N ALA A 30 -6.58 -6.31 -6.21
CA ALA A 30 -5.83 -7.51 -6.59
C ALA A 30 -6.18 -8.72 -5.71
N ILE A 31 -6.32 -8.52 -4.39
CA ILE A 31 -6.74 -9.56 -3.44
C ILE A 31 -8.18 -10.00 -3.71
N ALA A 32 -9.11 -9.04 -3.91
CA ALA A 32 -10.50 -9.36 -4.21
C ALA A 32 -10.65 -10.17 -5.50
N LEU A 33 -9.94 -9.79 -6.57
CA LEU A 33 -9.89 -10.55 -7.81
C LEU A 33 -9.27 -11.94 -7.62
N GLY A 34 -8.15 -12.02 -6.89
CA GLY A 34 -7.50 -13.29 -6.59
C GLY A 34 -8.42 -14.26 -5.84
N LEU A 35 -9.15 -13.77 -4.83
CA LEU A 35 -10.15 -14.55 -4.10
C LEU A 35 -11.33 -14.97 -4.99
N PHE A 36 -11.83 -14.06 -5.84
CA PHE A 36 -12.90 -14.37 -6.79
C PHE A 36 -12.50 -15.49 -7.78
N LEU A 37 -11.29 -15.41 -8.34
CA LEU A 37 -10.74 -16.43 -9.24
C LEU A 37 -10.47 -17.75 -8.53
N LEU A 38 -10.05 -17.70 -7.26
CA LEU A 38 -9.84 -18.88 -6.42
C LEU A 38 -11.17 -19.60 -6.14
N LEU A 39 -12.26 -18.86 -5.88
CA LEU A 39 -13.61 -19.41 -5.75
C LEU A 39 -14.08 -20.08 -7.06
N GLY A 40 -13.64 -19.57 -8.21
CA GLY A 40 -13.84 -20.19 -9.53
C GLY A 40 -12.96 -21.42 -9.82
N ALA A 41 -12.16 -21.88 -8.86
CA ALA A 41 -11.17 -22.96 -8.99
C ALA A 41 -10.07 -22.73 -10.04
N TRP A 42 -9.86 -21.48 -10.47
CA TRP A 42 -8.83 -21.10 -11.44
C TRP A 42 -7.55 -20.68 -10.72
N TRP A 43 -6.83 -21.68 -10.20
CA TRP A 43 -5.65 -21.50 -9.36
C TRP A 43 -4.52 -20.70 -10.00
N TRP A 44 -4.25 -20.90 -11.29
CA TRP A 44 -3.17 -20.21 -11.99
C TRP A 44 -3.41 -18.71 -12.11
N GLN A 45 -4.64 -18.34 -12.46
CA GLN A 45 -5.09 -16.96 -12.62
C GLN A 45 -5.19 -16.26 -11.26
N ALA A 46 -5.63 -16.96 -10.23
CA ALA A 46 -5.62 -16.46 -8.85
C ALA A 46 -4.18 -16.12 -8.40
N LEU A 47 -3.20 -16.99 -8.69
CA LEU A 47 -1.79 -16.75 -8.38
C LEU A 47 -1.25 -15.49 -9.08
N VAL A 48 -1.60 -15.30 -10.35
CA VAL A 48 -1.22 -14.10 -11.13
C VAL A 48 -1.85 -12.84 -10.55
N SER A 49 -3.11 -12.87 -10.13
CA SER A 49 -3.76 -11.73 -9.46
C SER A 49 -3.12 -11.41 -8.12
N PHE A 50 -2.73 -12.41 -7.33
CA PHE A 50 -1.97 -12.18 -6.10
C PHE A 50 -0.58 -11.62 -6.38
N ALA A 51 0.11 -12.09 -7.42
CA ALA A 51 1.40 -11.55 -7.84
C ALA A 51 1.28 -10.07 -8.28
N ALA A 52 0.15 -9.68 -8.87
CA ALA A 52 -0.11 -8.29 -9.23
C ALA A 52 -0.26 -7.35 -8.02
N ALA A 53 -0.50 -7.86 -6.80
CA ALA A 53 -0.50 -7.05 -5.57
C ALA A 53 0.92 -6.65 -5.11
N VAL A 54 1.95 -7.43 -5.49
CA VAL A 54 3.35 -7.22 -5.11
C VAL A 54 3.91 -5.85 -5.55
N PRO A 55 3.75 -5.38 -6.80
CA PRO A 55 4.25 -4.06 -7.20
C PRO A 55 3.59 -2.90 -6.43
N PHE A 56 2.29 -3.00 -6.09
CA PHE A 56 1.62 -1.99 -5.26
C PHE A 56 2.19 -1.94 -3.84
N PHE A 57 2.45 -3.12 -3.26
CA PHE A 57 3.11 -3.20 -1.96
C PHE A 57 4.53 -2.61 -2.00
N PHE A 58 5.28 -2.92 -3.06
CA PHE A 58 6.64 -2.43 -3.22
C PHE A 58 6.69 -0.91 -3.43
N ALA A 59 5.76 -0.35 -4.21
CA ALA A 59 5.65 1.09 -4.43
C ALA A 59 5.37 1.85 -3.12
N MET A 60 4.46 1.33 -2.29
CA MET A 60 4.18 1.90 -0.97
C MET A 60 5.41 1.84 -0.06
N ARG A 61 6.04 0.66 0.04
CA ARG A 61 7.23 0.44 0.89
C ARG A 61 8.41 1.30 0.46
N TYR A 62 8.59 1.49 -0.85
CA TYR A 62 9.65 2.32 -1.42
C TYR A 62 9.45 3.79 -1.12
N MET A 63 8.23 4.31 -1.29
CA MET A 63 7.90 5.71 -1.00
C MET A 63 7.99 6.01 0.50
N GLU A 64 7.56 5.09 1.36
CA GLU A 64 7.74 5.25 2.80
C GLU A 64 9.21 5.24 3.22
N ARG A 65 10.05 4.40 2.60
CA ARG A 65 11.49 4.40 2.86
C ARG A 65 12.18 5.67 2.39
N ARG A 66 11.76 6.25 1.26
CA ARG A 66 12.26 7.55 0.81
C ARG A 66 11.82 8.68 1.73
N ALA A 67 10.55 8.69 2.13
CA ALA A 67 10.03 9.70 3.06
C ALA A 67 10.64 9.61 4.46
N ALA A 68 11.05 8.42 4.92
CA ALA A 68 11.72 8.22 6.21
C ALA A 68 13.25 8.39 6.15
N GLY A 69 13.81 8.57 4.95
CA GLY A 69 15.25 8.76 4.72
C GLY A 69 15.63 10.19 4.34
N GLU A 70 14.66 11.09 4.22
CA GLU A 70 14.80 12.54 4.21
C GLU A 70 14.36 13.09 5.59
#